data_AF-A0A947BDQ2-F1
#
_entry.id   AF-A0A947BDQ2-F1
#
_cell.length_a   1.000
_cell.length_b   1.000
_cell.length_c   1.000
_cell.angle_alpha   90.00
_cell.angle_beta   90.00
_cell.angle_gamma   90.00
#
_symmetry.space_group_name_H-M   'P 1'
#
loop_
_entity.id
_entity.type
_entity.pdbx_description
1 polymer ?
#
loop_
_entity_poly.entity_id
_entity_poly.type
_entity_poly.pdbx_seq_one_letter_code
_entity_poly.pdbx_strand_id
1 'polypeptide(L)'
;MRKFVLLLGVAASLSGCMSSPKTYQFPNAAPAARTPPPQQAPVISAPSTATFRAPTVMNMPGLEGVIGRDATALANIFGPPRLEVKEGDAMKLQFTGNACVLDIYLYPLSPGARPSASHVEARRASDGEDVDRAACVRALRR
;
A
#
# COMPACT_ATOMS: atom_id res chain seq x y z
N MET A 1 -72.62 17.19 21.45
CA MET A 1 -72.02 18.51 21.19
C MET A 1 -70.58 18.29 20.77
N ARG A 2 -70.20 18.81 19.60
CA ARG A 2 -68.93 18.59 18.88
C ARG A 2 -67.75 19.17 19.65
N LYS A 3 -66.67 18.39 19.82
CA LYS A 3 -65.28 18.89 19.71
C LYS A 3 -64.42 17.82 19.03
N PHE A 4 -64.29 18.00 17.73
CA PHE A 4 -63.35 17.36 16.80
C PHE A 4 -62.10 18.24 16.77
N VAL A 5 -60.92 17.79 17.21
CA VAL A 5 -59.59 18.33 16.86
C VAL A 5 -58.60 17.20 17.18
N LEU A 6 -58.35 16.28 16.23
CA LEU A 6 -57.23 16.26 15.28
C LEU A 6 -56.05 15.39 15.77
N LEU A 7 -56.11 14.13 15.34
CA LEU A 7 -54.97 13.27 15.02
C LEU A 7 -54.09 13.95 13.96
N LEU A 8 -52.81 14.14 14.24
CA LEU A 8 -51.69 14.24 13.29
C LEU A 8 -50.43 14.05 14.15
N GLY A 9 -49.68 12.97 14.04
CA GLY A 9 -49.19 12.39 12.80
C GLY A 9 -47.67 12.43 12.90
N VAL A 10 -47.10 11.35 13.42
CA VAL A 10 -45.67 11.06 13.42
C VAL A 10 -45.17 11.20 11.99
N ALA A 11 -44.32 12.20 11.73
CA ALA A 11 -43.65 12.36 10.45
C ALA A 11 -42.18 12.72 10.70
N ALA A 12 -41.34 11.79 10.29
CA ALA A 12 -39.90 11.76 10.41
C ALA A 12 -39.22 13.01 9.83
N SER A 13 -38.33 13.61 10.61
CA SER A 13 -37.32 14.55 10.11
C SER A 13 -35.92 13.96 10.28
N LEU A 14 -35.66 12.85 9.57
CA LEU A 14 -34.28 12.48 9.22
C LEU A 14 -33.80 13.42 8.11
N SER A 15 -33.28 14.57 8.50
CA SER A 15 -32.57 15.47 7.57
C SER A 15 -31.21 14.86 7.26
N GLY A 16 -31.16 14.03 6.22
CA GLY A 16 -29.92 13.53 5.65
C GLY A 16 -29.21 14.65 4.89
N CYS A 17 -27.99 15.00 5.30
CA CYS A 17 -27.06 15.72 4.43
C CYS A 17 -26.61 14.76 3.33
N MET A 18 -27.37 14.64 2.25
CA MET A 18 -26.87 14.01 1.04
C MET A 18 -25.95 15.03 0.35
N SER A 19 -24.64 14.84 0.49
CA SER A 19 -23.65 15.53 -0.34
C SER A 19 -23.80 15.02 -1.77
N SER A 20 -24.35 15.86 -2.65
CA SER A 20 -24.40 15.59 -4.08
C SER A 20 -22.99 15.30 -4.60
N PRO A 21 -22.79 14.27 -5.45
CA PRO A 21 -21.51 14.10 -6.12
C PRO A 21 -21.27 15.34 -6.97
N LYS A 22 -20.16 16.03 -6.72
CA LYS A 22 -19.69 17.13 -7.56
C LYS A 22 -19.26 16.50 -8.88
N THR A 23 -20.13 16.54 -9.88
CA THR A 23 -19.79 16.13 -11.25
C THR A 23 -18.66 17.05 -11.70
N TYR A 24 -17.44 16.54 -11.69
CA TYR A 24 -16.30 17.27 -12.19
C TYR A 24 -16.41 17.26 -13.72
N GLN A 25 -17.07 18.27 -14.26
CA GLN A 25 -17.06 18.53 -15.70
C GLN A 25 -15.61 18.95 -16.02
N PHE A 26 -14.81 18.01 -16.50
CA PHE A 26 -13.51 18.35 -17.07
C PHE A 26 -13.80 19.32 -18.23
N PRO A 27 -13.25 20.55 -18.21
CA PRO A 27 -13.27 21.39 -19.40
C PRO A 27 -12.68 20.57 -20.53
N ASN A 28 -13.31 20.59 -21.71
CA ASN A 28 -12.68 20.06 -22.92
C ASN A 28 -11.35 20.79 -23.10
N ALA A 29 -10.26 20.20 -22.61
CA ALA A 29 -8.92 20.69 -22.86
C ALA A 29 -8.72 20.61 -24.37
N ALA A 30 -8.43 21.75 -25.00
CA ALA A 30 -7.87 21.75 -26.34
C ALA A 30 -6.72 20.74 -26.38
N PRO A 31 -6.54 19.97 -27.47
CA PRO A 31 -5.44 19.02 -27.55
C PRO A 31 -4.15 19.78 -27.30
N ALA A 32 -3.52 19.51 -26.15
CA ALA A 32 -2.19 20.03 -25.86
C ALA A 32 -1.30 19.61 -27.03
N ALA A 33 -0.67 20.58 -27.68
CA ALA A 33 0.37 20.29 -28.66
C ALA A 33 1.36 19.34 -27.98
N ARG A 34 1.46 18.12 -28.51
CA ARG A 34 2.33 17.08 -27.99
C ARG A 34 3.78 17.50 -28.27
N THR A 35 4.34 18.36 -27.46
CA THR A 35 5.79 18.45 -27.38
C THR A 35 6.28 17.11 -26.84
N PRO A 36 7.20 16.43 -27.53
CA PRO A 36 7.84 15.26 -26.97
C PRO A 36 8.40 15.64 -25.60
N PRO A 37 8.19 14.83 -24.53
CA PRO A 37 8.89 15.06 -23.29
C PRO A 37 10.38 15.17 -23.59
N PRO A 38 11.12 16.10 -22.95
CA PRO A 38 12.55 16.22 -23.15
C PRO A 38 13.16 14.84 -22.93
N GLN A 39 13.93 14.38 -23.92
CA GLN A 39 14.63 13.11 -23.83
C GLN A 39 15.49 13.16 -22.56
N GLN A 40 15.17 12.30 -21.59
CA GLN A 40 15.96 12.18 -20.38
C GLN A 40 17.40 11.86 -20.80
N ALA A 41 18.33 12.72 -20.39
CA ALA A 41 19.74 12.45 -20.59
C ALA A 41 20.06 11.06 -20.01
N PRO A 42 20.97 10.29 -20.64
CA PRO A 42 21.37 9.00 -20.12
C PRO A 42 21.80 9.17 -18.66
N VAL A 43 21.13 8.45 -17.77
CA VAL A 43 21.51 8.37 -16.36
C VAL A 43 22.90 7.75 -16.30
N ILE A 44 23.91 8.58 -16.07
CA ILE A 44 25.27 8.10 -15.81
C ILE A 44 25.25 7.51 -14.40
N SER A 45 25.28 6.19 -14.31
CA SER A 45 25.40 5.48 -13.04
C SER A 45 26.64 5.97 -12.29
N ALA A 46 26.47 6.39 -11.04
CA ALA A 46 27.61 6.68 -10.18
C ALA A 46 28.51 5.43 -10.07
N PRO A 47 29.84 5.57 -10.03
CA PRO A 47 30.74 4.43 -9.85
C PRO A 47 30.44 3.76 -8.51
N SER A 48 29.92 2.53 -8.56
CA SER A 48 29.71 1.71 -7.38
C SER A 48 31.04 1.13 -6.92
N THR A 49 31.55 1.63 -5.80
CA THR A 49 32.58 0.92 -5.02
C THR A 49 31.90 -0.27 -4.34
N ALA A 50 31.56 -1.30 -5.13
CA ALA A 50 30.67 -2.40 -4.73
C ALA A 50 31.33 -3.33 -3.69
N THR A 51 31.46 -2.83 -2.47
CA THR A 51 31.57 -3.68 -1.28
C THR A 51 30.15 -4.04 -0.84
N PHE A 52 29.93 -5.32 -0.53
CA PHE A 52 28.64 -5.80 -0.07
C PHE A 52 28.24 -5.09 1.24
N ARG A 53 27.01 -4.57 1.29
CA ARG A 53 26.44 -3.95 2.49
C ARG A 53 25.33 -4.85 3.03
N ALA A 54 25.59 -5.50 4.16
CA ALA A 54 24.57 -6.30 4.83
C ALA A 54 23.40 -5.40 5.28
N PRO A 55 22.14 -5.86 5.15
CA PRO A 55 20.98 -5.13 5.66
C PRO A 55 20.96 -5.16 7.19
N THR A 56 20.34 -4.15 7.79
CA THR A 56 19.92 -4.26 9.20
C THR A 56 18.65 -5.09 9.24
N VAL A 57 18.66 -6.18 10.01
CA VAL A 57 17.49 -7.05 10.13
C VAL A 57 16.56 -6.49 11.21
N MET A 58 15.33 -6.15 10.82
CA MET A 58 14.30 -5.71 11.74
C MET A 58 13.97 -6.82 12.74
N ASN A 59 13.93 -6.46 14.02
CA ASN A 59 13.47 -7.33 15.09
C ASN A 59 12.35 -6.62 15.86
N MET A 60 11.11 -7.05 15.64
CA MET A 60 9.91 -6.48 16.26
C MET A 60 8.92 -7.60 16.57
N PRO A 61 8.26 -7.58 17.76
CA PRO A 61 7.26 -8.57 18.11
C PRO A 61 6.16 -8.68 17.05
N GLY A 62 5.78 -9.91 16.71
CA GLY A 62 4.72 -10.20 15.73
C GLY A 62 5.20 -10.30 14.28
N LEU A 63 6.50 -10.11 14.02
CA LEU A 63 7.11 -10.27 12.69
C LEU A 63 7.94 -11.57 12.53
N GLU A 64 7.95 -12.45 13.53
CA GLU A 64 8.73 -13.70 13.55
C GLU A 64 8.32 -14.66 12.42
N GLY A 65 7.07 -14.54 11.96
CA GLY A 65 6.57 -15.29 10.82
C GLY A 65 6.89 -14.67 9.45
N VAL A 66 7.56 -13.52 9.40
CA VAL A 66 7.81 -12.75 8.16
C VAL A 66 9.30 -12.53 7.95
N ILE A 67 10.00 -11.98 8.94
CA ILE A 67 11.44 -11.70 8.85
C ILE A 67 12.21 -13.00 8.63
N GLY A 68 13.22 -12.95 7.75
CA GLY A 68 14.03 -14.09 7.34
C GLY A 68 13.40 -14.98 6.26
N ARG A 69 12.12 -14.77 5.89
CA ARG A 69 11.47 -15.57 4.84
C ARG A 69 11.80 -15.04 3.44
N ASP A 70 11.91 -15.97 2.49
CA ASP A 70 12.05 -15.63 1.08
C ASP A 70 10.70 -15.34 0.41
N ALA A 71 10.76 -14.96 -0.87
CA ALA A 71 9.59 -14.59 -1.65
C ALA A 71 8.50 -15.69 -1.69
N THR A 72 8.92 -16.93 -1.91
CA THR A 72 8.02 -18.07 -2.03
C THR A 72 7.34 -18.35 -0.70
N ALA A 73 8.10 -18.33 0.39
CA ALA A 73 7.56 -18.51 1.73
C ALA A 73 6.58 -17.39 2.12
N LEU A 74 6.84 -16.14 1.72
CA LEU A 74 5.92 -15.03 1.95
C LEU A 74 4.64 -15.17 1.10
N ALA A 75 4.78 -15.60 -0.15
CA ALA A 75 3.62 -15.86 -1.01
C ALA A 75 2.74 -16.99 -0.47
N ASN A 76 3.32 -18.00 0.18
CA ASN A 76 2.56 -19.06 0.85
C ASN A 76 1.77 -18.55 2.08
N ILE A 77 2.19 -17.43 2.70
CA ILE A 77 1.52 -16.85 3.88
C ILE A 77 0.41 -15.88 3.47
N PHE A 78 0.70 -15.03 2.48
CA PHE A 78 -0.15 -13.89 2.12
C PHE A 78 -0.86 -14.04 0.77
N GLY A 79 -0.60 -15.14 0.05
CA GLY A 79 -0.96 -15.30 -1.37
C GLY A 79 0.02 -14.58 -2.31
N PRO A 80 -0.25 -14.53 -3.62
CA PRO A 80 0.63 -13.84 -4.56
C PRO A 80 0.72 -12.33 -4.24
N PRO A 81 1.92 -11.72 -4.31
CA PRO A 81 2.06 -10.29 -4.10
C PRO A 81 1.33 -9.52 -5.20
N ARG A 82 0.73 -8.38 -4.84
CA ARG A 82 0.16 -7.45 -5.82
C ARG A 82 1.24 -6.75 -6.65
N LEU A 83 2.40 -6.50 -6.04
CA LEU A 83 3.56 -5.89 -6.69
C LEU A 83 4.83 -6.63 -6.27
N GLU A 84 5.67 -6.95 -7.23
CA GLU A 84 7.03 -7.45 -7.04
C GLU A 84 7.98 -6.56 -7.86
N VAL A 85 8.95 -5.94 -7.20
CA VAL A 85 9.97 -5.08 -7.83
C VAL A 85 11.34 -5.61 -7.48
N LYS A 86 12.20 -5.79 -8.49
CA LYS A 86 13.61 -6.21 -8.32
C LYS A 86 14.53 -5.02 -8.60
N GLU A 87 15.45 -4.77 -7.68
CA GLU A 87 16.41 -3.67 -7.72
C GLU A 87 17.80 -4.23 -7.41
N GLY A 88 18.54 -4.61 -8.44
CA GLY A 88 19.81 -5.32 -8.26
C GLY A 88 19.59 -6.69 -7.60
N ASP A 89 20.22 -6.90 -6.44
CA ASP A 89 20.06 -8.09 -5.60
C ASP A 89 18.94 -7.96 -4.55
N ALA A 90 18.29 -6.81 -4.46
CA ALA A 90 17.16 -6.56 -3.59
C ALA A 90 15.82 -6.82 -4.29
N MET A 91 14.78 -7.06 -3.48
CA MET A 91 13.42 -7.21 -3.97
C MET A 91 12.41 -6.62 -2.99
N LYS A 92 11.41 -5.91 -3.50
CA LYS A 92 10.25 -5.44 -2.74
C LYS A 92 9.01 -6.21 -3.15
N LEU A 93 8.30 -6.74 -2.17
CA LEU A 93 6.98 -7.34 -2.33
C LEU A 93 5.91 -6.46 -1.69
N GLN A 94 4.76 -6.32 -2.32
CA GLN A 94 3.60 -5.65 -1.74
C GLN A 94 2.41 -6.60 -1.66
N PHE A 95 1.82 -6.67 -0.48
CA PHE A 95 0.56 -7.35 -0.22
C PHE A 95 -0.47 -6.30 0.18
N THR A 96 -1.74 -6.55 -0.16
CA THR A 96 -2.82 -5.62 0.15
C THR A 96 -4.07 -6.38 0.57
N GLY A 97 -4.83 -5.77 1.46
CA GLY A 97 -6.15 -6.21 1.86
C GLY A 97 -6.95 -5.02 2.38
N ASN A 98 -8.18 -5.26 2.83
CA ASN A 98 -9.06 -4.19 3.30
C ASN A 98 -8.48 -3.42 4.50
N ALA A 99 -7.66 -4.08 5.32
CA ALA A 99 -7.11 -3.50 6.54
C ALA A 99 -5.90 -2.57 6.30
N CYS A 100 -5.01 -2.94 5.37
CA CYS A 100 -3.72 -2.27 5.18
C CYS A 100 -3.01 -2.73 3.90
N VAL A 101 -1.95 -2.00 3.53
CA VAL A 101 -0.94 -2.39 2.55
C VAL A 101 0.34 -2.74 3.31
N LEU A 102 0.93 -3.89 2.99
CA LEU A 102 2.15 -4.41 3.59
C LEU A 102 3.25 -4.47 2.52
N ASP A 103 4.29 -3.66 2.67
CA ASP A 103 5.50 -3.79 1.87
C ASP A 103 6.55 -4.59 2.66
N ILE A 104 7.15 -5.58 2.01
CA ILE A 104 8.20 -6.43 2.57
C ILE A 104 9.44 -6.29 1.70
N TYR A 105 10.55 -5.91 2.31
CA TYR A 105 11.82 -5.68 1.64
C TYR A 105 12.75 -6.85 1.90
N LEU A 106 13.17 -7.48 0.82
CA LEU A 106 14.04 -8.64 0.80
C LEU A 106 15.42 -8.22 0.31
N TYR A 107 16.42 -8.53 1.13
CA TYR A 107 17.83 -8.27 0.84
C TYR A 107 18.63 -9.55 1.10
N PRO A 108 19.71 -9.80 0.35
CA PRO A 108 20.64 -10.89 0.66
C PRO A 108 21.42 -10.57 1.94
N LEU A 109 21.63 -11.58 2.80
CA LEU A 109 22.42 -11.43 4.03
C LEU A 109 23.93 -11.63 3.82
N SER A 110 24.31 -12.21 2.68
CA SER A 110 25.69 -12.35 2.22
C SER A 110 25.75 -12.25 0.70
N PRO A 111 26.92 -11.98 0.09
CA PRO A 111 27.05 -11.86 -1.37
C PRO A 111 26.49 -13.09 -2.09
N GLY A 112 25.60 -12.87 -3.06
CA GLY A 112 24.99 -13.94 -3.88
C GLY A 112 23.97 -14.82 -3.16
N ALA A 113 23.66 -14.55 -1.88
CA ALA A 113 22.62 -15.29 -1.17
C ALA A 113 21.23 -15.00 -1.73
N ARG A 114 20.30 -15.92 -1.48
CA ARG A 114 18.88 -15.69 -1.78
C ARG A 114 18.36 -14.53 -0.91
N PRO A 115 17.67 -13.53 -1.49
CA PRO A 115 17.10 -12.43 -0.72
C PRO A 115 16.06 -12.94 0.28
N SER A 116 16.12 -12.40 1.50
CA SER A 116 15.19 -12.72 2.58
C SER A 116 14.66 -11.45 3.24
N ALA A 117 13.45 -11.50 3.78
CA ALA A 117 12.80 -10.36 4.39
C ALA A 117 13.64 -9.83 5.56
N SER A 118 14.08 -8.59 5.47
CA SER A 118 14.84 -7.93 6.54
C SER A 118 14.16 -6.66 7.03
N HIS A 119 13.20 -6.12 6.28
CA HIS A 119 12.42 -4.96 6.70
C HIS A 119 10.97 -5.06 6.23
N VAL A 120 10.06 -4.46 6.99
CA VAL A 120 8.61 -4.45 6.72
C VAL A 120 8.06 -3.06 6.97
N GLU A 121 7.22 -2.59 6.07
CA GLU A 121 6.41 -1.39 6.24
C GLU A 121 4.93 -1.72 6.12
N ALA A 122 4.10 -1.05 6.91
CA ALA A 122 2.65 -1.23 6.87
C ALA A 122 1.98 0.13 6.86
N ARG A 123 1.07 0.34 5.91
CA ARG A 123 0.35 1.61 5.75
C ARG A 123 -1.14 1.41 5.51
N ARG A 124 -1.92 2.44 5.81
CA ARG A 124 -3.33 2.50 5.44
C ARG A 124 -3.46 2.82 3.96
N ALA A 125 -4.35 2.11 3.26
CA ALA A 125 -4.49 2.25 1.81
C ALA A 125 -5.07 3.60 1.37
N SER A 126 -5.79 4.31 2.25
CA SER A 126 -6.52 5.55 1.91
C SER A 126 -5.64 6.79 1.85
N ASP A 127 -4.69 6.92 2.78
CA ASP A 127 -3.89 8.13 3.01
C ASP A 127 -2.38 7.83 3.09
N GLY A 128 -1.98 6.56 3.16
CA GLY A 128 -0.57 6.16 3.23
C GLY A 128 0.05 6.29 4.63
N GLU A 129 -0.74 6.63 5.65
CA GLU A 129 -0.27 6.73 7.03
C GLU A 129 0.23 5.38 7.55
N ASP A 130 1.27 5.42 8.38
CA ASP A 130 1.81 4.22 9.02
C ASP A 130 0.77 3.57 9.93
N VAL A 131 0.71 2.25 9.89
CA VAL A 131 -0.13 1.44 10.77
C VAL A 131 0.71 0.38 11.47
N ASP A 132 0.13 -0.25 12.50
CA ASP A 132 0.82 -1.31 13.23
C ASP A 132 1.17 -2.49 12.31
N ARG A 133 2.47 -2.78 12.20
CA ARG A 133 3.02 -3.80 11.28
C ARG A 133 2.53 -5.20 11.66
N ALA A 134 2.50 -5.53 12.95
CA ALA A 134 2.07 -6.84 13.43
C ALA A 134 0.56 -7.07 13.20
N ALA A 135 -0.27 -6.06 13.40
CA ALA A 135 -1.69 -6.09 13.08
C ALA A 135 -1.91 -6.28 11.57
N CYS A 136 -1.15 -5.55 10.74
CA CYS A 136 -1.25 -5.69 9.29
C CYS A 136 -0.84 -7.11 8.82
N VAL A 137 0.26 -7.65 9.33
CA VAL A 137 0.70 -9.03 9.07
C VAL A 137 -0.40 -10.03 9.46
N ARG A 138 -1.01 -9.90 10.64
CA ARG A 138 -2.10 -10.80 11.05
C ARG A 138 -3.32 -10.67 10.15
N ALA A 139 -3.67 -9.46 9.74
CA ALA A 139 -4.85 -9.19 8.90
C ALA A 139 -4.72 -9.71 7.46
N LEU A 140 -3.50 -9.84 6.94
CA LEU A 140 -3.25 -10.28 5.55
C LEU A 140 -2.96 -11.77 5.41
N ARG A 141 -2.78 -12.51 6.51
CA ARG A 141 -2.58 -13.97 6.46
C ARG A 141 -3.79 -14.66 5.84
N ARG A 142 -3.52 -15.67 5.01
CA ARG A 142 -4.54 -16.52 4.38
C ARG A 142 -4.67 -17.88 5.06
#